data_AF-A0A3B8V8N7-F1
#
_entry.id   AF-A0A3B8V8N7-F1
#
_cell.length_a   1.000
_cell.length_b   1.000
_cell.length_c   1.000
_cell.angle_alpha   90.00
_cell.angle_beta   90.00
_cell.angle_gamma   90.00
#
_symmetry.space_group_name_H-M   'P 1'
#
loop_
_entity.id
_entity.type
_entity.pdbx_description
1 polymer ?
#
loop_
_entity_poly.entity_id
_entity_poly.type
_entity_poly.pdbx_seq_one_letter_code
_entity_poly.pdbx_strand_id
1 'polypeptide(L)'
;MAKVLTERETIERSIITTYRKGIWSPFVLAVKKYRLIKKGDKIAVCISGGKDSMLLAKLMQELQNHGETEFDLRFIVMDPGYNKENRKKIEENAKLLGIPIEIFETDVFASSLAAAG
;
A
#
# COMPACT_ATOMS: atom_id res chain seq x y z
N MET A 1 4.06 -32.72 5.78
CA MET A 1 3.02 -31.98 6.51
C MET A 1 2.73 -30.70 5.74
N ALA A 2 1.47 -30.30 5.55
CA ALA A 2 1.15 -29.04 4.88
C ALA A 2 1.62 -27.86 5.76
N LYS A 3 2.31 -26.88 5.18
CA LYS A 3 2.73 -25.65 5.88
C LYS A 3 1.48 -24.90 6.32
N VAL A 4 1.38 -24.59 7.62
CA VAL A 4 0.34 -23.69 8.14
C VAL A 4 0.72 -22.27 7.76
N LEU A 5 -0.15 -21.58 7.02
CA LEU A 5 0.05 -20.19 6.65
C LEU A 5 -0.35 -19.29 7.82
N THR A 6 0.44 -18.23 8.03
CA THR A 6 0.03 -17.11 8.88
C THR A 6 -1.19 -16.40 8.30
N GLU A 7 -1.85 -15.57 9.10
CA GLU A 7 -2.98 -14.75 8.63
C GLU A 7 -2.57 -13.87 7.45
N ARG A 8 -1.42 -13.20 7.55
CA ARG A 8 -0.85 -12.39 6.47
C ARG A 8 -0.61 -13.21 5.20
N GLU A 9 0.08 -14.35 5.29
CA GLU A 9 0.32 -15.22 4.13
C GLU A 9 -0.99 -15.73 3.52
N THR A 10 -2.01 -15.95 4.34
CA THR A 10 -3.35 -16.34 3.87
C THR A 10 -4.00 -15.21 3.07
N ILE A 11 -3.91 -13.96 3.54
CA ILE A 11 -4.39 -12.77 2.83
C ILE A 11 -3.65 -12.60 1.50
N GLU A 12 -2.31 -12.61 1.51
CA GLU A 12 -1.46 -12.49 0.32
C GLU A 12 -1.80 -13.56 -0.72
N ARG A 13 -1.87 -14.83 -0.29
CA ARG A 13 -2.27 -15.93 -1.16
C ARG A 13 -3.67 -15.74 -1.74
N SER A 14 -4.63 -15.26 -0.94
CA SER A 14 -6.00 -15.07 -1.39
C SER A 14 -6.12 -14.06 -2.55
N ILE A 15 -5.25 -13.04 -2.61
CA ILE A 15 -5.20 -12.06 -3.70
C ILE A 15 -4.88 -12.74 -5.03
N ILE A 16 -3.84 -13.58 -5.05
CA ILE A 16 -3.35 -14.23 -6.26
C ILE A 16 -4.08 -15.53 -6.61
N THR A 17 -4.84 -16.13 -5.68
CA THR A 17 -5.65 -17.34 -5.91
C THR A 17 -7.14 -17.06 -5.96
N THR A 18 -7.75 -16.74 -4.82
CA THR A 18 -9.20 -16.66 -4.64
C THR A 18 -9.77 -15.47 -5.42
N TYR A 19 -9.14 -14.31 -5.29
CA TYR A 19 -9.53 -13.08 -5.96
C TYR A 19 -8.80 -12.85 -7.28
N ARG A 20 -8.20 -13.92 -7.85
CA ARG A 20 -7.36 -13.82 -9.03
C ARG A 20 -8.07 -13.18 -10.22
N LYS A 21 -9.29 -13.65 -10.52
CA LYS A 21 -10.04 -13.18 -11.69
C LYS A 21 -10.60 -11.76 -11.51
N GLY A 22 -11.02 -11.41 -10.29
CA GLY A 22 -11.69 -10.14 -10.01
C GLY A 22 -10.76 -8.99 -9.68
N ILE A 23 -9.58 -9.27 -9.10
CA ILE A 23 -8.68 -8.24 -8.57
C ILE A 23 -7.30 -8.36 -9.22
N TRP A 24 -6.62 -9.50 -9.02
CA TRP A 24 -5.21 -9.64 -9.42
C TRP A 24 -4.99 -9.54 -10.94
N SER A 25 -5.70 -10.34 -11.73
CA SER A 25 -5.52 -10.37 -13.17
C SER A 25 -5.85 -9.02 -13.84
N PRO A 26 -6.97 -8.33 -13.52
CA PRO A 26 -7.24 -6.99 -14.03
C PRO A 26 -6.17 -5.96 -13.63
N PHE A 27 -5.69 -6.01 -12.38
CA PHE A 27 -4.63 -5.11 -11.90
C PHE A 27 -3.34 -5.30 -12.69
N VAL A 28 -2.82 -6.53 -12.80
CA VAL A 28 -1.60 -6.84 -13.56
C VAL A 28 -1.76 -6.47 -15.04
N LEU A 29 -2.93 -6.75 -15.62
CA LEU A 29 -3.24 -6.38 -16.99
C LEU A 29 -3.19 -4.87 -17.19
N ALA A 30 -3.76 -4.08 -16.28
CA ALA A 30 -3.74 -2.63 -16.35
C ALA A 30 -2.31 -2.09 -16.27
N VAL A 31 -1.50 -2.57 -15.30
CA VAL A 31 -0.09 -2.17 -15.16
C VAL A 31 0.68 -2.40 -16.46
N LYS A 32 0.53 -3.59 -17.08
CA LYS A 32 1.20 -3.93 -18.34
C LYS A 32 0.65 -3.13 -19.52
N LYS A 33 -0.67 -3.10 -19.70
CA LYS A 33 -1.34 -2.45 -20.83
C LYS A 33 -1.01 -0.96 -20.91
N TYR A 34 -1.01 -0.27 -19.77
CA TYR A 34 -0.76 1.16 -19.71
C TYR A 34 0.70 1.52 -19.44
N ARG A 35 1.59 0.52 -19.33
CA ARG A 35 3.02 0.71 -19.06
C ARG A 35 3.26 1.61 -17.83
N LEU A 36 2.51 1.34 -16.76
CA LEU A 36 2.50 2.17 -15.55
C LEU A 36 3.79 2.09 -14.74
N ILE A 37 4.55 1.00 -14.90
CA ILE A 37 5.77 0.72 -14.15
C ILE A 37 6.87 0.34 -15.14
N LYS A 38 8.04 0.95 -14.97
CA LYS A 38 9.27 0.67 -15.71
C LYS A 38 10.37 0.24 -14.74
N LYS A 39 11.41 -0.40 -15.30
CA LYS A 39 12.59 -0.80 -14.53
C LYS A 39 13.23 0.43 -13.88
N GLY A 40 13.50 0.34 -12.58
CA GLY A 40 14.13 1.39 -11.78
C GLY A 40 13.19 2.47 -11.26
N ASP A 41 11.87 2.36 -11.49
CA ASP A 41 10.91 3.29 -10.92
C ASP A 41 10.91 3.22 -9.38
N LYS A 42 10.75 4.38 -8.75
CA LYS A 42 10.51 4.50 -7.30
C LYS A 42 9.08 4.95 -7.09
N ILE A 43 8.24 4.05 -6.60
CA ILE A 43 6.80 4.24 -6.54
C ILE A 43 6.37 4.49 -5.10
N ALA A 44 5.76 5.64 -4.86
CA ALA A 44 5.08 5.94 -3.62
C ALA A 44 3.61 5.51 -3.69
N VAL A 45 3.17 4.68 -2.75
CA VAL A 45 1.78 4.30 -2.56
C VAL A 45 1.25 5.03 -1.34
N CYS A 46 0.35 6.00 -1.55
CA CYS A 46 -0.24 6.77 -0.47
C CYS A 46 -1.35 5.96 0.22
N ILE A 47 -1.22 5.77 1.54
CA ILE A 47 -2.11 5.00 2.39
C ILE A 47 -3.03 5.96 3.15
N SER A 48 -4.31 5.94 2.82
CA SER A 48 -5.33 6.73 3.52
C SER A 48 -5.93 6.01 4.74
N GLY A 49 -5.59 4.73 4.93
CA GLY A 49 -6.19 3.86 5.95
C GLY A 49 -7.43 3.10 5.48
N GLY A 50 -8.00 3.48 4.34
CA GLY A 50 -9.14 2.79 3.74
C GLY A 50 -8.74 1.49 3.07
N LYS A 51 -9.72 0.58 2.93
CA LYS A 51 -9.57 -0.75 2.30
C LYS A 51 -8.93 -0.69 0.92
N ASP A 52 -9.25 0.33 0.12
CA ASP A 52 -8.80 0.45 -1.26
C ASP A 52 -7.29 0.75 -1.33
N SER A 53 -6.81 1.70 -0.50
CA SER A 53 -5.39 2.03 -0.41
C SER A 53 -4.55 0.88 0.18
N MET A 54 -5.09 0.17 1.18
CA MET A 54 -4.44 -1.00 1.78
C MET A 54 -4.36 -2.17 0.80
N LEU A 55 -5.44 -2.43 0.04
CA LEU A 55 -5.45 -3.45 -1.00
C LEU A 55 -4.46 -3.11 -2.11
N LEU A 56 -4.43 -1.86 -2.58
CA LEU A 56 -3.46 -1.42 -3.57
C LEU A 56 -2.02 -1.65 -3.09
N ALA A 57 -1.72 -1.35 -1.82
CA ALA A 57 -0.41 -1.61 -1.25
C ALA A 57 -0.03 -3.10 -1.34
N LYS A 58 -0.96 -4.00 -0.99
CA LYS A 58 -0.73 -5.44 -1.12
C LYS A 58 -0.58 -5.88 -2.56
N LEU A 59 -1.39 -5.35 -3.49
CA LEU A 59 -1.25 -5.66 -4.92
C LEU A 59 0.12 -5.24 -5.46
N MET A 60 0.64 -4.09 -5.03
CA MET A 60 1.98 -3.65 -5.41
C MET A 60 3.08 -4.54 -4.80
N GLN A 61 2.95 -4.96 -3.54
CA GLN A 61 3.88 -5.93 -2.93
C GLN A 61 3.86 -7.28 -3.66
N GLU A 62 2.68 -7.83 -3.97
CA GLU A 62 2.58 -9.09 -4.73
C GLU A 62 3.14 -8.94 -6.15
N LEU A 63 2.99 -7.75 -6.77
CA LEU A 63 3.58 -7.46 -8.07
C LEU A 63 5.11 -7.40 -7.99
N GLN A 64 5.67 -6.86 -6.92
CA GLN A 64 7.11 -6.85 -6.68
C GLN A 64 7.63 -8.28 -6.39
N ASN A 65 6.88 -9.09 -5.63
CA ASN A 65 7.25 -10.45 -5.25
C ASN A 65 7.19 -11.46 -6.41
N HIS A 66 6.26 -11.27 -7.36
CA HIS A 66 6.00 -12.21 -8.45
C HIS A 66 6.31 -11.67 -9.84
N GLY A 67 6.60 -10.38 -9.96
CA GLY A 67 6.92 -9.72 -11.22
C GLY A 67 8.41 -9.80 -11.57
N GLU A 68 8.73 -9.57 -12.84
CA GLU A 68 10.10 -9.54 -13.35
C GLU A 68 10.67 -8.11 -13.40
N THR A 69 9.81 -7.09 -13.28
CA THR A 69 10.23 -5.69 -13.32
C THR A 69 10.80 -5.30 -11.95
N GLU A 70 12.06 -4.87 -11.93
CA GLU A 70 12.69 -4.31 -10.73
C GLU A 70 12.22 -2.86 -10.51
N PHE A 71 11.60 -2.58 -9.37
CA PHE A 71 11.18 -1.25 -8.92
C PHE A 71 11.15 -1.19 -7.39
N ASP A 72 11.22 0.02 -6.84
CA ASP A 72 11.17 0.26 -5.39
C ASP A 72 9.77 0.71 -4.96
N LEU A 73 9.35 0.30 -3.77
CA LEU A 73 8.09 0.70 -3.14
C LEU A 73 8.33 1.49 -1.86
N ARG A 74 7.56 2.57 -1.68
CA ARG A 74 7.43 3.30 -0.43
C ARG A 74 5.95 3.48 -0.11
N PHE A 75 5.55 3.26 1.13
CA PHE A 75 4.15 3.39 1.55
C PHE A 75 4.03 4.58 2.47
N ILE A 76 3.27 5.59 2.07
CA ILE A 76 3.29 6.91 2.71
C ILE A 76 1.92 7.19 3.31
N VAL A 77 1.87 7.50 4.60
CA VAL A 77 0.67 8.06 5.25
C VAL A 77 0.91 9.55 5.45
N MET A 78 0.05 10.38 4.87
CA MET A 78 0.02 11.82 5.16
C MET A 78 -0.96 12.04 6.31
N ASP A 79 -0.46 12.43 7.46
CA ASP A 79 -1.25 12.67 8.67
C ASP A 79 -1.47 14.19 8.85
N PRO A 80 -2.64 14.73 8.48
CA PRO A 80 -2.97 16.15 8.65
C PRO A 80 -3.42 16.49 10.08
N GLY A 81 -3.25 15.59 11.05
CA GLY A 81 -3.82 15.69 12.38
C GLY A 81 -5.00 14.74 12.60
N TYR A 82 -4.87 13.48 12.18
CA TYR A 82 -5.84 12.43 12.47
C TYR A 82 -6.07 12.30 13.98
N ASN A 83 -7.32 11.97 14.34
CA ASN A 83 -7.58 11.55 15.71
C ASN A 83 -6.76 10.29 16.04
N LYS A 84 -6.37 10.14 17.31
CA LYS A 84 -5.47 9.06 17.74
C LYS A 84 -6.01 7.66 17.40
N GLU A 85 -7.33 7.48 17.44
CA GLU A 85 -7.96 6.20 17.15
C GLU A 85 -7.84 5.82 15.66
N ASN A 86 -8.07 6.75 14.75
CA ASN A 86 -7.93 6.54 13.32
C ASN A 86 -6.48 6.26 12.94
N ARG A 87 -5.53 7.04 13.48
CA ARG A 87 -4.09 6.78 13.26
C ARG A 87 -3.70 5.38 13.73
N LYS A 88 -4.11 5.01 14.95
CA LYS A 88 -3.85 3.68 15.51
C LYS A 88 -4.40 2.55 14.61
N LYS A 89 -5.62 2.70 14.09
CA LYS A 89 -6.21 1.72 13.15
C LYS A 89 -5.37 1.57 11.87
N ILE A 90 -4.81 2.67 11.34
CA ILE A 90 -3.93 2.63 10.16
C ILE A 90 -2.66 1.83 10.48
N GLU A 91 -2.02 2.15 11.60
CA GLU A 91 -0.79 1.49 12.06
C GLU A 91 -1.01 -0.01 12.32
N GLU A 92 -2.10 -0.38 13.00
CA GLU A 92 -2.46 -1.77 13.30
C GLU A 92 -2.73 -2.57 12.03
N ASN A 93 -3.52 -2.02 11.10
CA ASN A 93 -3.80 -2.67 9.82
C ASN A 93 -2.54 -2.80 8.96
N ALA A 94 -1.70 -1.77 8.90
CA ALA A 94 -0.43 -1.83 8.17
C ALA A 94 0.50 -2.90 8.75
N LYS A 95 0.57 -3.01 10.08
CA LYS A 95 1.34 -4.04 10.78
C LYS A 95 0.82 -5.44 10.48
N LEU A 96 -0.49 -5.66 10.57
CA LEU A 96 -1.13 -6.95 10.25
C LEU A 96 -0.83 -7.39 8.81
N LEU A 97 -0.97 -6.45 7.86
CA LEU A 97 -0.79 -6.68 6.43
C LEU A 97 0.68 -6.70 6.00
N GLY A 98 1.60 -6.32 6.90
CA GLY A 98 3.04 -6.24 6.62
C GLY A 98 3.40 -5.16 5.60
N ILE A 99 2.73 -4.00 5.69
CA ILE A 99 2.97 -2.83 4.86
C ILE A 99 3.90 -1.88 5.65
N PRO A 100 5.15 -1.68 5.24
CA PRO A 100 6.09 -0.80 5.93
C PRO A 100 5.75 0.67 5.63
N ILE A 101 4.82 1.24 6.41
CA ILE A 101 4.38 2.63 6.25
C ILE A 101 5.39 3.63 6.86
N GLU A 102 5.58 4.74 6.15
CA GLU A 102 6.24 5.95 6.61
C GLU A 102 5.16 7.02 6.84
N ILE A 103 5.02 7.51 8.07
CA ILE A 103 4.04 8.53 8.43
C ILE A 103 4.70 9.90 8.39
N PHE A 104 4.14 10.81 7.61
CA PHE A 104 4.54 12.21 7.54
C PHE A 104 3.46 13.06 8.20
N GLU A 105 3.81 13.67 9.32
CA GLU A 105 2.94 14.60 10.02
C GLU A 105 3.04 15.97 9.34
N THR A 106 1.90 16.50 8.88
CA THR A 106 1.83 17.87 8.39
C THR A 106 1.00 18.69 9.36
N ASP A 107 1.62 19.73 9.92
CA ASP A 107 0.88 20.76 10.64
C ASP A 107 0.20 21.68 9.61
N VAL A 108 -1.00 21.29 9.19
CA VAL A 108 -1.80 22.08 8.24
C VAL A 108 -2.15 23.46 8.84
N PHE A 109 -2.08 23.63 10.17
CA PHE A 109 -2.25 24.91 10.85
C PHE A 109 -0.98 25.76 10.89
N ALA A 110 0.22 25.18 10.77
CA ALA A 110 1.46 25.97 10.63
C ALA A 110 1.55 26.69 9.27
N SER A 111 0.84 26.17 8.26
CA SER A 111 0.93 26.66 6.87
C SER A 111 0.25 28.02 6.67
N SER A 112 -0.69 28.41 7.53
CA SER A 112 -1.35 29.72 7.49
C SER A 112 -0.49 30.84 8.10
N LEU A 113 0.55 30.51 8.88
CA LEU A 113 1.50 31.50 9.41
C LEU A 113 2.58 31.87 8.38
N ALA A 114 2.98 30.93 7.51
CA ALA A 114 4.03 31.14 6.51
C ALA A 114 3.57 31.94 5.28
N ALA A 115 2.26 31.99 5.01
CA ALA A 115 1.68 32.76 3.90
C ALA A 115 1.30 34.20 4.28
N ALA A 116 1.51 34.58 5.55
CA ALA A 116 1.24 35.93 6.08
C ALA A 116 2.52 36.77 6.28
N GLY A 117 3.67 36.30 5.75
CA GLY A 117 4.96 36.99 5.75
C GLY A 117 5.26 37.68 4.43
#